data_AF-A0A7W0QCE0-F1
#
_entry.id   AF-A0A7W0QCE0-F1
#
_cell.length_a   1.000
_cell.length_b   1.000
_cell.length_c   1.000
_cell.angle_alpha   90.00
_cell.angle_beta   90.00
_cell.angle_gamma   90.00
#
_symmetry.space_group_name_H-M   'P 1'
#
loop_
_entity.id
_entity.type
_entity.pdbx_description
1 polymer ?
#
loop_
_entity_poly.entity_id
_entity_poly.type
_entity_poly.pdbx_seq_one_letter_code
_entity_poly.pdbx_strand_id
1 'polypeptide(L)'
;MNVLLVVVIAMLAACGGTPPIPKRGVVEGDLGSWKFRRFQPVLDVEVWVEGNKAEAYTASYVTEAAEKRGRVEDHDIVNVFVTRYERPDGVLRETVKLARRLAAEQGYQVDETRLGGARTLSITGNGEAWIMWPAKGHVVKIGGRGRDSVPAAMVESYADRYPSQLPGGSLEGPLPPGPDSEPRPVDQPAHDPDNPRPDLDKYDPKAVKIPERAVAPPDAPAEPSKPTKRDRKPKP
;
A
#
# COMPACT_ATOMS: atom_id res chain seq x y z
N MET A 1 -15.75 66.23 7.83
CA MET A 1 -14.89 66.21 6.63
C MET A 1 -13.97 65.01 6.75
N ASN A 2 -13.95 64.21 5.69
CA ASN A 2 -13.45 62.84 5.58
C ASN A 2 -11.93 62.68 5.75
N VAL A 3 -11.50 61.65 6.47
CA VAL A 3 -10.28 60.84 6.18
C VAL A 3 -10.51 59.45 6.83
N LEU A 4 -11.33 58.56 6.27
CA LEU A 4 -11.00 57.51 5.29
C LEU A 4 -9.72 56.70 5.60
N LEU A 5 -9.89 55.67 6.43
CA LEU A 5 -9.62 54.25 6.12
C LEU A 5 -8.46 53.93 5.14
N VAL A 6 -7.24 53.67 5.64
CA VAL A 6 -6.23 52.85 4.92
C VAL A 6 -5.24 52.23 5.91
N VAL A 7 -5.33 50.91 6.16
CA VAL A 7 -4.26 49.89 6.24
C VAL A 7 -4.98 48.52 6.21
N VAL A 8 -5.48 48.07 5.06
CA VAL A 8 -4.80 47.17 4.09
C VAL A 8 -4.08 45.98 4.76
N ILE A 9 -4.88 44.95 5.04
CA ILE A 9 -4.67 43.54 4.66
C ILE A 9 -3.19 43.13 4.48
N ALA A 10 -2.57 42.63 5.54
CA ALA A 10 -1.25 41.97 5.50
C ALA A 10 -1.26 40.62 6.25
N MET A 11 -2.31 39.79 6.06
CA MET A 11 -2.41 38.50 6.75
C MET A 11 -2.85 37.29 5.88
N LEU A 12 -2.84 37.37 4.54
CA LEU A 12 -3.25 36.24 3.69
C LEU A 12 -2.18 35.75 2.69
N ALA A 13 -0.91 36.09 2.90
CA ALA A 13 0.20 35.38 2.28
C ALA A 13 0.67 34.22 3.19
N ALA A 14 -0.26 33.39 3.66
CA ALA A 14 0.12 32.05 4.06
C ALA A 14 0.50 31.34 2.75
N CYS A 15 1.79 31.17 2.54
CA CYS A 15 2.37 30.48 1.40
C CYS A 15 1.60 29.19 1.09
N GLY A 16 0.72 29.24 0.08
CA GLY A 16 0.01 28.10 -0.48
C GLY A 16 0.94 27.18 -1.28
N GLY A 17 2.13 26.93 -0.74
CA GLY A 17 3.08 25.99 -1.29
C GLY A 17 2.69 24.58 -0.88
N THR A 18 2.81 23.66 -1.82
CA THR A 18 2.76 22.23 -1.55
C THR A 18 3.68 21.87 -0.37
N PRO A 19 3.19 21.14 0.65
CA PRO A 19 4.04 20.69 1.74
C PRO A 19 5.24 19.90 1.18
N PRO A 20 6.45 20.09 1.72
CA PRO A 20 7.63 19.42 1.18
C PRO A 20 7.52 17.90 1.33
N ILE A 21 8.09 17.18 0.36
CA ILE A 21 8.23 15.73 0.41
C ILE A 21 9.12 15.36 1.62
N PRO A 22 8.66 14.45 2.51
CA PRO A 22 9.47 13.97 3.62
C PRO A 22 10.77 13.32 3.16
N LYS A 23 11.86 13.49 3.92
CA LYS A 23 13.18 12.91 3.59
C LYS A 23 13.13 11.40 3.40
N ARG A 24 12.29 10.71 4.18
CA ARG A 24 12.07 9.25 4.15
C ARG A 24 10.79 8.87 3.40
N GLY A 25 10.28 9.74 2.52
CA GLY A 25 9.11 9.51 1.66
C GLY A 25 7.75 9.54 2.37
N VAL A 26 7.66 9.04 3.58
CA VAL A 26 6.40 8.93 4.32
C VAL A 26 6.29 9.97 5.44
N VAL A 27 5.06 10.31 5.83
CA VAL A 27 4.79 11.25 6.92
C VAL A 27 4.90 10.52 8.27
N GLU A 28 5.94 10.81 9.03
CA GLU A 28 6.19 10.17 10.33
C GLU A 28 5.58 10.97 11.47
N GLY A 29 4.25 11.08 11.43
CA GLY A 29 3.45 11.80 12.42
C GLY A 29 1.97 11.54 12.22
N ASP A 30 1.17 11.93 13.21
CA ASP A 30 -0.28 11.74 13.18
C ASP A 30 -0.93 12.49 12.01
N LEU A 31 -1.92 11.85 11.40
CA LEU A 31 -2.71 12.37 10.28
C LEU A 31 -4.19 12.39 10.68
N GLY A 32 -4.62 13.48 11.33
CA GLY A 32 -5.97 13.60 11.88
C GLY A 32 -6.24 12.53 12.95
N SER A 33 -7.24 11.66 12.71
CA SER A 33 -7.58 10.54 13.58
C SER A 33 -6.72 9.29 13.36
N TRP A 34 -5.74 9.34 12.45
CA TRP A 34 -4.80 8.25 12.18
C TRP A 34 -3.48 8.48 12.91
N LYS A 35 -3.14 7.57 13.79
CA LYS A 35 -2.01 7.64 14.70
C LYS A 35 -0.82 6.92 14.14
N PHE A 36 0.29 7.63 13.98
CA PHE A 36 1.51 7.05 13.42
C PHE A 36 2.05 5.97 14.36
N ARG A 37 2.46 4.82 13.78
CA ARG A 37 3.00 3.69 14.55
C ARG A 37 4.43 3.37 14.21
N ARG A 38 4.69 3.22 12.92
CA ARG A 38 5.94 2.63 12.47
C ARG A 38 6.33 3.20 11.14
N PHE A 39 7.62 3.48 11.03
CA PHE A 39 8.33 3.67 9.79
C PHE A 39 9.20 2.45 9.51
N GLN A 40 9.36 2.09 8.24
CA GLN A 40 10.33 1.07 7.83
C GLN A 40 10.77 1.26 6.36
N PRO A 41 12.07 1.10 6.03
CA PRO A 41 12.48 0.88 4.64
C PRO A 41 12.07 -0.53 4.20
N VAL A 42 11.53 -0.68 3.00
CA VAL A 42 11.09 -1.96 2.44
C VAL A 42 11.88 -2.31 1.19
N LEU A 43 12.14 -3.60 1.02
CA LEU A 43 12.84 -4.13 -0.15
C LEU A 43 11.89 -4.37 -1.33
N ASP A 44 10.59 -4.46 -1.05
CA ASP A 44 9.58 -4.75 -2.05
C ASP A 44 9.26 -3.50 -2.87
N VAL A 45 9.60 -3.54 -4.16
CA VAL A 45 9.33 -2.49 -5.14
C VAL A 45 8.29 -3.04 -6.11
N GLU A 46 7.04 -2.64 -5.89
CA GLU A 46 5.89 -3.19 -6.61
C GLU A 46 5.83 -2.75 -8.08
N VAL A 47 6.23 -1.50 -8.36
CA VAL A 47 6.37 -0.98 -9.74
C VAL A 47 7.84 -1.06 -10.14
N TRP A 48 8.21 -2.11 -10.86
CA TRP A 48 9.56 -2.27 -11.37
C TRP A 48 9.77 -1.41 -12.63
N VAL A 49 10.85 -0.62 -12.65
CA VAL A 49 11.25 0.18 -13.82
C VAL A 49 12.66 -0.23 -14.23
N GLU A 50 12.80 -0.75 -15.43
CA GLU A 50 14.07 -1.32 -15.89
C GLU A 50 15.21 -0.30 -15.88
N GLY A 51 16.35 -0.70 -15.30
CA GLY A 51 17.54 0.15 -15.20
C GLY A 51 17.36 1.40 -14.32
N ASN A 52 16.29 1.47 -13.52
CA ASN A 52 16.00 2.62 -12.67
C ASN A 52 15.95 2.17 -11.21
N LYS A 53 16.99 2.50 -10.45
CA LYS A 53 17.08 2.11 -9.05
C LYS A 53 15.94 2.73 -8.25
N ALA A 54 15.40 1.95 -7.33
CA ALA A 54 14.29 2.37 -6.50
C ALA A 54 14.55 2.06 -5.03
N GLU A 55 14.04 2.92 -4.16
CA GLU A 55 14.01 2.74 -2.71
C GLU A 55 12.57 2.91 -2.22
N ALA A 56 12.08 1.97 -1.44
CA ALA A 56 10.71 2.00 -0.94
C ALA A 56 10.67 2.21 0.58
N TYR A 57 9.69 2.98 1.01
CA TYR A 57 9.47 3.36 2.40
C TYR A 57 8.02 3.06 2.77
N THR A 58 7.79 2.58 3.99
CA THR A 58 6.44 2.39 4.52
C THR A 58 6.22 3.13 5.83
N ALA A 59 5.00 3.65 6.01
CA ALA A 59 4.45 4.09 7.28
C ALA A 59 3.14 3.37 7.59
N SER A 60 3.00 2.88 8.81
CA SER A 60 1.76 2.28 9.31
C SER A 60 1.07 3.23 10.28
N TYR A 61 -0.25 3.34 10.15
CA TYR A 61 -1.11 4.15 10.99
C TYR A 61 -2.24 3.31 11.55
N VAL A 62 -2.69 3.66 12.75
CA VAL A 62 -3.82 3.02 13.44
C VAL A 62 -4.86 4.07 13.78
N THR A 63 -6.15 3.73 13.71
CA THR A 63 -7.21 4.66 14.13
C THR A 63 -7.09 5.02 15.62
N GLU A 64 -7.34 6.27 15.98
CA GLU A 64 -7.44 6.71 17.37
C GLU A 64 -8.50 5.91 18.15
N ALA A 65 -9.58 5.50 17.48
CA ALA A 65 -10.63 4.66 18.07
C ALA A 65 -10.10 3.27 18.50
N ALA A 66 -9.23 2.65 17.69
CA ALA A 66 -8.61 1.38 18.05
C ALA A 66 -7.65 1.50 19.24
N GLU A 67 -6.93 2.62 19.34
CA GLU A 67 -6.11 2.91 20.53
C GLU A 67 -6.98 2.97 21.79
N LYS A 68 -8.07 3.74 21.73
CA LYS A 68 -8.99 3.91 22.87
C LYS A 68 -9.65 2.60 23.27
N ARG A 69 -9.96 1.75 22.29
CA ARG A 69 -10.50 0.40 22.52
C ARG A 69 -9.46 -0.56 23.09
N GLY A 70 -8.16 -0.26 22.95
CA GLY A 70 -7.07 -1.15 23.36
C GLY A 70 -6.94 -2.41 22.48
N ARG A 71 -7.58 -2.42 21.31
CA ARG A 71 -7.55 -3.54 20.36
C ARG A 71 -7.54 -3.01 18.93
N VAL A 72 -6.56 -3.48 18.16
CA VAL A 72 -6.37 -3.17 16.74
C VAL A 72 -6.80 -4.37 15.91
N GLU A 73 -7.67 -4.13 14.94
CA GLU A 73 -8.10 -5.09 13.92
C GLU A 73 -7.61 -4.63 12.54
N ASP A 74 -7.69 -5.49 11.51
CA ASP A 74 -7.15 -5.19 10.18
C ASP A 74 -7.70 -3.87 9.61
N HIS A 75 -9.01 -3.63 9.78
CA HIS A 75 -9.70 -2.42 9.33
C HIS A 75 -9.27 -1.13 10.06
N ASP A 76 -8.62 -1.26 11.22
CA ASP A 76 -8.07 -0.14 11.98
C ASP A 76 -6.69 0.28 11.49
N ILE A 77 -6.08 -0.46 10.57
CA ILE A 77 -4.73 -0.21 10.06
C ILE A 77 -4.80 0.37 8.65
N VAL A 78 -3.97 1.37 8.39
CA VAL A 78 -3.65 1.85 7.03
C VAL A 78 -2.13 1.87 6.89
N ASN A 79 -1.63 1.33 5.79
CA ASN A 79 -0.25 1.42 5.39
C ASN A 79 -0.12 2.38 4.23
N VAL A 80 0.96 3.16 4.24
CA VAL A 80 1.37 4.00 3.14
C VAL A 80 2.73 3.51 2.68
N PHE A 81 2.87 3.28 1.38
CA PHE A 81 4.11 2.96 0.71
C PHE A 81 4.46 4.10 -0.23
N VAL A 82 5.70 4.55 -0.18
CA VAL A 82 6.26 5.51 -1.13
C VAL A 82 7.53 4.90 -1.69
N THR A 83 7.50 4.61 -2.98
CA THR A 83 8.67 4.19 -3.74
C THR A 83 9.26 5.41 -4.43
N ARG A 84 10.54 5.66 -4.21
CA ARG A 84 11.34 6.71 -4.85
C ARG A 84 12.25 6.09 -5.89
N TYR A 85 12.24 6.63 -7.10
CA TYR A 85 13.10 6.21 -8.20
C TYR A 85 14.25 7.21 -8.38
N GLU A 86 15.39 6.72 -8.86
CA GLU A 86 16.53 7.55 -9.23
C GLU A 86 16.17 8.51 -10.37
N ARG A 87 15.34 8.06 -11.31
CA ARG A 87 14.86 8.84 -12.46
C ARG A 87 13.33 8.79 -12.57
N PRO A 88 12.66 9.85 -13.07
CA PRO A 88 11.22 9.83 -13.27
C PRO A 88 10.77 9.03 -14.51
N ASP A 89 11.67 8.75 -15.44
CA ASP A 89 11.37 8.08 -16.69
C ASP A 89 10.84 6.66 -16.45
N GLY A 90 9.80 6.28 -17.20
CA GLY A 90 9.17 4.95 -17.14
C GLY A 90 8.21 4.72 -15.97
N VAL A 91 8.30 5.50 -14.88
CA VAL A 91 7.47 5.31 -13.66
C VAL A 91 5.97 5.32 -13.97
N LEU A 92 5.50 6.30 -14.73
CA LEU A 92 4.09 6.40 -15.12
C LEU A 92 3.65 5.20 -15.99
N ARG A 93 4.45 4.85 -17.01
CA ARG A 93 4.14 3.74 -17.93
C ARG A 93 4.04 2.41 -17.18
N GLU A 94 5.02 2.11 -16.33
CA GLU A 94 5.05 0.85 -15.57
C GLU A 94 3.97 0.79 -14.48
N THR A 95 3.63 1.93 -13.86
CA THR A 95 2.47 2.01 -12.95
C THR A 95 1.16 1.67 -13.66
N VAL A 96 0.96 2.21 -14.88
CA VAL A 96 -0.22 1.91 -15.69
C VAL A 96 -0.25 0.45 -16.14
N LYS A 97 0.90 -0.13 -16.54
CA LYS A 97 1.01 -1.54 -16.87
C LYS A 97 0.62 -2.43 -15.69
N LEU A 98 1.13 -2.15 -14.49
CA LEU A 98 0.75 -2.85 -13.27
C LEU A 98 -0.76 -2.78 -13.03
N ALA A 99 -1.33 -1.58 -13.10
CA ALA A 99 -2.77 -1.36 -12.87
C ALA A 99 -3.63 -2.18 -13.83
N ARG A 100 -3.28 -2.19 -15.12
CA ARG A 100 -3.99 -2.98 -16.15
C ARG A 100 -3.83 -4.48 -15.94
N ARG A 101 -2.64 -4.93 -15.50
CA ARG A 101 -2.42 -6.33 -15.15
C ARG A 101 -3.32 -6.74 -13.98
N LEU A 102 -3.36 -5.95 -12.91
CA LEU A 102 -4.24 -6.19 -11.77
C LEU A 102 -5.72 -6.18 -12.17
N ALA A 103 -6.13 -5.30 -13.08
CA ALA A 103 -7.50 -5.26 -13.60
C ALA A 103 -7.88 -6.52 -14.41
N ALA A 104 -6.89 -7.20 -15.00
CA ALA A 104 -7.07 -8.44 -15.76
C ALA A 104 -6.97 -9.70 -14.87
N GLU A 105 -6.40 -9.60 -13.68
CA GLU A 105 -6.31 -10.69 -12.71
C GLU A 105 -7.67 -10.94 -12.04
N GLN A 106 -8.04 -12.21 -11.86
CA GLN A 106 -9.27 -12.54 -11.14
C GLN A 106 -9.12 -12.18 -9.66
N GLY A 107 -10.03 -11.35 -9.13
CA GLY A 107 -10.11 -11.03 -7.71
C GLY A 107 -9.78 -9.59 -7.35
N TYR A 108 -9.35 -8.76 -8.30
CA TYR A 108 -9.23 -7.31 -8.13
C TYR A 108 -10.12 -6.56 -9.11
N GLN A 109 -10.71 -5.47 -8.62
CA GLN A 109 -11.32 -4.43 -9.40
C GLN A 109 -10.41 -3.21 -9.35
N VAL A 110 -10.13 -2.62 -10.51
CA VAL A 110 -9.27 -1.44 -10.64
C VAL A 110 -10.04 -0.35 -11.35
N ASP A 111 -10.19 0.80 -10.70
CA ASP A 111 -10.93 1.95 -11.20
C ASP A 111 -10.08 3.22 -11.15
N GLU A 112 -10.29 4.13 -12.10
CA GLU A 112 -9.79 5.50 -11.97
C GLU A 112 -10.75 6.33 -11.12
N THR A 113 -10.22 6.97 -10.07
CA THR A 113 -10.99 7.88 -9.22
C THR A 113 -10.24 9.18 -8.97
N ARG A 114 -10.94 10.16 -8.39
CA ARG A 114 -10.35 11.42 -7.94
C ARG A 114 -10.54 11.55 -6.44
N LEU A 115 -9.45 11.49 -5.70
CA LEU A 115 -9.42 11.58 -4.24
C LEU A 115 -8.39 12.62 -3.81
N GLY A 116 -8.76 13.50 -2.88
CA GLY A 116 -7.89 14.57 -2.41
C GLY A 116 -7.31 15.46 -3.52
N GLY A 117 -8.12 15.76 -4.53
CA GLY A 117 -7.70 16.57 -5.68
C GLY A 117 -6.83 15.84 -6.72
N ALA A 118 -6.22 14.70 -6.36
CA ALA A 118 -5.39 13.87 -7.23
C ALA A 118 -6.22 12.81 -7.97
N ARG A 119 -5.83 12.51 -9.22
CA ARG A 119 -6.33 11.34 -9.94
C ARG A 119 -5.56 10.11 -9.48
N THR A 120 -6.26 9.06 -9.11
CA THR A 120 -5.66 7.86 -8.51
C THR A 120 -6.28 6.59 -9.10
N LEU A 121 -5.58 5.48 -8.93
CA LEU A 121 -6.07 4.14 -9.20
C LEU A 121 -6.62 3.57 -7.89
N SER A 122 -7.90 3.24 -7.86
CA SER A 122 -8.54 2.50 -6.77
C SER A 122 -8.47 1.02 -7.09
N ILE A 123 -7.89 0.23 -6.21
CA ILE A 123 -7.71 -1.22 -6.35
C ILE A 123 -8.41 -1.87 -5.17
N THR A 124 -9.46 -2.63 -5.40
CA THR A 124 -10.23 -3.32 -4.36
C THR A 124 -10.38 -4.79 -4.72
N GLY A 125 -10.33 -5.67 -3.73
CA GLY A 125 -10.37 -7.11 -3.99
C GLY A 125 -9.74 -7.90 -2.87
N ASN A 126 -10.02 -9.20 -2.78
CA ASN A 126 -9.37 -10.10 -1.81
C ASN A 126 -9.39 -9.63 -0.34
N GLY A 127 -10.40 -8.85 0.06
CA GLY A 127 -10.51 -8.29 1.41
C GLY A 127 -9.55 -7.13 1.70
N GLU A 128 -9.04 -6.47 0.67
CA GLU A 128 -8.17 -5.30 0.76
C GLU A 128 -8.62 -4.16 -0.17
N ALA A 129 -8.24 -2.95 0.20
CA ALA A 129 -8.43 -1.76 -0.60
C ALA A 129 -7.16 -0.91 -0.61
N TRP A 130 -6.75 -0.51 -1.80
CA TRP A 130 -5.56 0.29 -2.07
C TRP A 130 -5.89 1.45 -3.01
N ILE A 131 -5.26 2.59 -2.78
CA ILE A 131 -5.21 3.73 -3.69
C ILE A 131 -3.76 3.90 -4.11
N MET A 132 -3.49 3.93 -5.41
CA MET A 132 -2.15 4.07 -5.96
C MET A 132 -2.09 5.17 -7.00
N TRP A 133 -1.00 5.94 -7.04
CA TRP A 133 -0.75 6.87 -8.14
C TRP A 133 0.75 7.11 -8.36
N PRO A 134 1.16 7.35 -9.62
CA PRO A 134 2.48 7.85 -9.91
C PRO A 134 2.56 9.35 -9.64
N ALA A 135 3.65 9.77 -9.03
CA ALA A 135 4.08 11.16 -8.91
C ALA A 135 5.48 11.31 -9.52
N LYS A 136 5.99 12.54 -9.69
CA LYS A 136 7.29 12.77 -10.34
C LYS A 136 8.41 12.00 -9.64
N GLY A 137 8.91 10.92 -10.26
CA GLY A 137 9.94 10.04 -9.70
C GLY A 137 9.51 9.22 -8.48
N HIS A 138 8.20 9.10 -8.23
CA HIS A 138 7.67 8.36 -7.09
C HIS A 138 6.42 7.55 -7.47
N VAL A 139 6.14 6.50 -6.70
CA VAL A 139 4.83 5.85 -6.68
C VAL A 139 4.34 5.85 -5.24
N VAL A 140 3.12 6.33 -5.03
CA VAL A 140 2.46 6.32 -3.73
C VAL A 140 1.37 5.26 -3.75
N LYS A 141 1.33 4.39 -2.74
CA LYS A 141 0.29 3.38 -2.52
C LYS A 141 -0.19 3.46 -1.09
N ILE A 142 -1.49 3.64 -0.87
CA ILE A 142 -2.11 3.79 0.45
C ILE A 142 -3.23 2.79 0.59
N GLY A 143 -3.29 2.06 1.69
CA GLY A 143 -4.38 1.11 1.90
C GLY A 143 -4.06 0.02 2.92
N GLY A 144 -4.75 -1.09 2.80
CA GLY A 144 -4.58 -2.22 3.69
C GLY A 144 -5.70 -3.25 3.59
N ARG A 145 -5.60 -4.27 4.43
CA ARG A 145 -6.56 -5.37 4.53
C ARG A 145 -7.73 -4.99 5.44
N GLY A 146 -8.80 -5.79 5.38
CA GLY A 146 -9.99 -5.64 6.22
C GLY A 146 -10.81 -4.40 5.92
N ARG A 147 -10.67 -3.80 4.73
CA ARG A 147 -11.36 -2.57 4.35
C ARG A 147 -11.83 -2.64 2.90
N ASP A 148 -12.98 -2.04 2.64
CA ASP A 148 -13.55 -1.89 1.30
C ASP A 148 -13.14 -0.57 0.64
N SER A 149 -12.56 0.36 1.41
CA SER A 149 -12.09 1.65 0.92
C SER A 149 -10.95 2.22 1.76
N VAL A 150 -10.20 3.13 1.12
CA VAL A 150 -9.13 3.88 1.77
C VAL A 150 -9.68 5.25 2.21
N PRO A 151 -9.43 5.68 3.46
CA PRO A 151 -9.90 6.96 3.97
C PRO A 151 -9.38 8.13 3.13
N ALA A 152 -10.27 9.00 2.66
CA ALA A 152 -9.90 10.16 1.84
C ALA A 152 -8.86 11.06 2.52
N ALA A 153 -8.97 11.28 3.83
CA ALA A 153 -8.02 12.08 4.60
C ALA A 153 -6.58 11.54 4.54
N MET A 154 -6.41 10.21 4.44
CA MET A 154 -5.09 9.60 4.25
C MET A 154 -4.54 9.89 2.87
N VAL A 155 -5.38 9.82 1.84
CA VAL A 155 -5.00 10.16 0.46
C VAL A 155 -4.66 11.64 0.33
N GLU A 156 -5.49 12.53 0.84
CA GLU A 156 -5.30 13.99 0.85
C GLU A 156 -3.95 14.39 1.46
N SER A 157 -3.62 13.80 2.61
CA SER A 157 -2.35 14.08 3.31
C SER A 157 -1.11 13.81 2.45
N TYR A 158 -1.21 12.91 1.48
CA TYR A 158 -0.12 12.55 0.57
C TYR A 158 -0.26 13.19 -0.81
N ALA A 159 -1.48 13.36 -1.31
CA ALA A 159 -1.77 13.91 -2.63
C ALA A 159 -1.19 15.31 -2.82
N ASP A 160 -1.23 16.15 -1.78
CA ASP A 160 -0.60 17.46 -1.83
C ASP A 160 0.90 17.33 -2.07
N ARG A 161 1.60 16.51 -1.25
CA ARG A 161 3.07 16.30 -1.30
C ARG A 161 3.53 15.59 -2.57
N TYR A 162 2.68 14.71 -3.10
CA TYR A 162 2.92 13.87 -4.26
C TYR A 162 1.84 14.08 -5.32
N PRO A 163 1.88 15.20 -6.06
CA PRO A 163 0.89 15.47 -7.08
C PRO A 163 0.87 14.35 -8.13
N SER A 164 -0.32 13.82 -8.39
CA SER A 164 -0.49 12.73 -9.35
C SER A 164 -0.15 13.16 -10.77
N GLN A 165 0.55 12.29 -11.48
CA GLN A 165 0.85 12.39 -12.92
C GLN A 165 -0.03 11.48 -13.77
N LEU A 166 -1.03 10.82 -13.17
CA LEU A 166 -1.91 9.91 -13.87
C LEU A 166 -2.84 10.69 -14.83
N PRO A 167 -2.78 10.45 -16.16
CA PRO A 167 -3.76 11.02 -17.08
C PRO A 167 -5.13 10.34 -16.94
N GLY A 168 -6.19 10.98 -17.43
CA GLY A 168 -7.49 10.32 -17.52
C GLY A 168 -7.52 9.27 -18.62
N GLY A 169 -8.21 8.15 -18.39
CA GLY A 169 -8.25 7.03 -19.34
C GLY A 169 -6.93 6.27 -19.42
N SER A 170 -6.15 6.29 -18.33
CA SER A 170 -4.97 5.47 -18.14
C SER A 170 -5.26 3.98 -18.16
N LEU A 171 -6.47 3.52 -17.82
CA LEU A 171 -6.80 2.08 -17.86
C LEU A 171 -7.13 1.59 -19.27
N GLU A 172 -7.78 2.40 -20.11
CA GLU A 172 -8.25 1.99 -21.45
C GLU A 172 -7.46 2.61 -22.61
N GLY A 173 -6.74 3.72 -22.39
CA GLY A 173 -6.07 4.49 -23.43
C GLY A 173 -4.76 3.88 -23.96
N PRO A 174 -4.02 4.59 -24.82
CA PRO A 174 -2.66 4.18 -25.18
C PRO A 174 -1.76 4.19 -23.92
N LEU A 175 -0.79 3.28 -23.87
CA LEU A 175 0.18 3.29 -22.79
C LEU A 175 0.99 4.60 -22.82
N PRO A 176 1.29 5.21 -21.65
CA PRO A 176 2.15 6.38 -21.56
C PRO A 176 3.51 6.13 -22.24
N PRO A 177 4.17 7.16 -22.81
CA PRO A 177 5.43 6.97 -23.54
C PRO A 177 6.53 6.39 -22.63
N GLY A 178 7.45 5.63 -23.25
CA GLY A 178 8.57 4.99 -22.58
C GLY A 178 8.95 3.68 -23.27
N PRO A 179 10.16 3.15 -23.02
CA PRO A 179 10.55 1.85 -23.53
C PRO A 179 9.61 0.77 -23.01
N ASP A 180 9.46 -0.31 -23.77
CA ASP A 180 8.91 -1.53 -23.20
C ASP A 180 9.99 -2.23 -22.40
N SER A 181 9.76 -2.32 -21.09
CA SER A 181 10.49 -3.21 -20.22
C SER A 181 10.07 -4.64 -20.58
N GLU A 182 10.89 -5.36 -21.34
CA GLU A 182 10.72 -6.82 -21.43
C GLU A 182 11.22 -7.43 -20.13
N PRO A 183 10.51 -8.42 -19.53
CA PRO A 183 11.07 -9.18 -18.44
C PRO A 183 12.37 -9.82 -18.93
N ARG A 184 13.52 -9.31 -18.48
CA ARG A 184 14.77 -10.03 -18.71
C ARG A 184 14.67 -11.38 -18.01
N PRO A 185 15.20 -12.46 -18.60
CA PRO A 185 15.49 -13.66 -17.84
C PRO A 185 16.25 -13.21 -16.59
N VAL A 186 15.76 -13.58 -15.42
CA VAL A 186 16.52 -13.39 -14.18
C VAL A 186 17.82 -14.15 -14.44
N ASP A 187 18.94 -13.44 -14.56
CA ASP A 187 20.25 -14.07 -14.51
C ASP A 187 20.28 -14.80 -13.18
N GLN A 188 20.01 -16.11 -13.19
CA GLN A 188 20.20 -16.92 -12.00
C GLN A 188 21.67 -16.70 -11.64
N PRO A 189 21.98 -16.13 -10.46
CA PRO A 189 23.36 -16.05 -10.04
C PRO A 189 23.91 -17.46 -10.14
N ALA A 190 25.11 -17.59 -10.72
CA ALA A 190 25.76 -18.88 -10.82
C ALA A 190 25.67 -19.56 -9.45
N HIS A 191 25.14 -20.78 -9.42
CA HIS A 191 24.96 -21.54 -8.19
C HIS A 191 26.26 -21.53 -7.39
N ASP A 192 26.23 -20.90 -6.21
CA ASP A 192 27.38 -20.88 -5.31
C ASP A 192 27.62 -22.33 -4.84
N PRO A 193 28.75 -22.96 -5.21
CA PRO A 193 29.03 -24.34 -4.83
C PRO A 193 29.23 -24.51 -3.31
N ASP A 194 29.51 -23.42 -2.59
CA ASP A 194 29.67 -23.40 -1.14
C ASP A 194 28.34 -23.16 -0.40
N ASN A 195 27.25 -22.86 -1.13
CA ASN A 195 25.94 -22.80 -0.49
C ASN A 195 25.59 -24.18 0.11
N PRO A 196 25.12 -24.22 1.37
CA PRO A 196 24.71 -25.48 1.98
C PRO A 196 23.63 -26.10 1.09
N ARG A 197 23.93 -27.30 0.58
CA ARG A 197 22.94 -28.05 -0.18
C ARG A 197 21.80 -28.38 0.77
N PRO A 198 20.53 -28.23 0.36
CA PRO A 198 19.44 -28.74 1.15
C PRO A 198 19.70 -30.23 1.39
N ASP A 199 19.64 -30.67 2.64
CA ASP A 199 19.81 -32.07 3.09
C ASP A 199 18.62 -32.92 2.65
N LEU A 200 18.25 -32.89 1.37
CA LEU A 200 17.13 -33.63 0.79
C LEU A 200 17.33 -35.15 0.97
N ASP A 201 18.58 -35.59 1.02
CA ASP A 201 18.95 -36.98 1.27
C ASP A 201 18.64 -37.42 2.72
N LYS A 202 18.52 -36.46 3.65
CA LYS A 202 18.14 -36.67 5.05
C LYS A 202 16.67 -36.32 5.31
N TYR A 203 15.95 -35.84 4.29
CA TYR A 203 14.54 -35.54 4.40
C TYR A 203 13.73 -36.83 4.43
N ASP A 204 13.19 -37.19 5.60
CA ASP A 204 12.20 -38.24 5.73
C ASP A 204 10.79 -37.64 5.57
N PRO A 205 10.12 -37.80 4.41
CA PRO A 205 8.76 -37.29 4.20
C PRO A 205 7.75 -37.87 5.19
N LYS A 206 8.04 -39.02 5.82
CA LYS A 206 7.18 -39.66 6.82
C LYS A 206 7.37 -39.07 8.21
N ALA A 207 8.51 -38.44 8.48
CA ALA A 207 8.77 -37.73 9.73
C ALA A 207 8.06 -36.36 9.78
N VAL A 208 7.70 -35.80 8.62
CA VAL A 208 6.94 -34.55 8.51
C VAL A 208 5.45 -34.84 8.57
N LYS A 209 4.86 -34.69 9.76
CA LYS A 209 3.40 -34.62 9.90
C LYS A 209 2.90 -33.29 9.38
N ILE A 210 2.53 -33.25 8.10
CA ILE A 210 1.74 -32.14 7.57
C ILE A 210 0.37 -32.22 8.25
N PRO A 211 -0.07 -31.21 9.01
CA PRO A 211 -1.41 -31.22 9.56
C PRO A 211 -2.40 -31.29 8.40
N GLU A 212 -3.17 -32.38 8.32
CA GLU A 212 -4.30 -32.48 7.41
C GLU A 212 -5.27 -31.35 7.75
N ARG A 213 -5.28 -30.33 6.90
CA ARG A 213 -6.35 -29.35 6.92
C ARG A 213 -7.59 -30.11 6.49
N ALA A 214 -8.49 -30.40 7.44
CA ALA A 214 -9.79 -30.98 7.14
C ALA A 214 -10.51 -30.01 6.19
N VAL A 215 -10.47 -30.31 4.89
CA VAL A 215 -11.34 -29.67 3.92
C VAL A 215 -12.69 -30.34 4.10
N ALA A 216 -13.61 -29.65 4.77
CA ALA A 216 -14.99 -30.08 4.84
C ALA A 216 -15.52 -30.22 3.39
N PRO A 217 -16.20 -31.33 3.05
CA PRO A 217 -16.92 -31.43 1.79
C PRO A 217 -17.90 -30.26 1.67
N PRO A 218 -18.07 -29.65 0.48
CA PRO A 218 -18.89 -28.45 0.29
C PRO A 218 -20.37 -28.60 0.73
N ASP A 219 -20.85 -29.83 0.92
CA ASP A 219 -22.24 -30.13 1.27
C ASP A 219 -22.45 -30.83 2.62
N ALA A 220 -21.47 -30.79 3.53
CA ALA A 220 -21.68 -31.32 4.88
C ALA A 220 -22.55 -30.36 5.72
N PRO A 221 -23.72 -30.79 6.25
CA PRO A 221 -24.53 -29.94 7.12
C PRO A 221 -23.73 -29.61 8.39
N ALA A 222 -23.74 -28.33 8.78
CA ALA A 222 -22.98 -27.83 9.91
C ALA A 222 -23.33 -28.59 11.21
N GLU A 223 -22.36 -29.29 11.80
CA GLU A 223 -22.53 -29.88 13.12
C GLU A 223 -22.64 -28.79 14.19
N PRO A 224 -23.55 -28.92 15.16
CA PRO A 224 -23.67 -27.98 16.27
C PRO A 224 -22.44 -28.08 17.17
N SER A 225 -21.72 -26.96 17.27
CA SER A 225 -20.55 -26.77 18.13
C SER A 225 -20.85 -27.14 19.60
N LYS A 226 -20.11 -28.12 20.14
CA LYS A 226 -20.16 -28.47 21.56
C LYS A 226 -19.64 -27.31 22.43
N PRO A 227 -20.26 -27.02 23.59
CA PRO A 227 -19.85 -25.93 24.45
C PRO A 227 -18.50 -26.24 25.13
N THR A 228 -17.56 -25.32 24.97
CA THR A 228 -16.24 -25.35 25.60
C THR A 228 -16.39 -25.24 27.13
N LYS A 229 -15.89 -26.23 27.87
CA LYS A 229 -15.83 -26.19 29.35
C LYS A 229 -14.97 -25.01 29.77
N ARG A 230 -15.57 -24.05 30.49
CA ARG A 230 -14.85 -22.99 31.21
C ARG A 230 -14.04 -23.59 32.35
N ASP A 231 -12.74 -23.28 32.38
CA ASP A 231 -11.88 -23.54 33.52
C ASP A 231 -12.39 -22.81 34.77
N ARG A 232 -12.59 -23.56 35.84
CA ARG A 232 -12.90 -23.05 37.18
C ARG A 232 -11.63 -22.47 37.79
N LYS A 233 -11.68 -21.21 38.22
CA LYS A 233 -10.69 -20.60 39.11
C LYS A 233 -10.47 -21.45 40.38
N PRO A 234 -9.24 -21.57 40.89
CA PRO A 234 -9.01 -22.01 42.25
C PRO A 234 -9.10 -20.82 43.23
N LYS A 235 -9.75 -21.06 44.37
CA LYS A 235 -9.66 -20.27 45.62
C LYS A 235 -9.05 -21.20 46.69
N PRO A 236 -8.25 -20.70 47.63
CA PRO A 236 -8.81 -20.00 48.80
C PRO A 236 -8.57 -18.48 48.79
#